data_AF-A0A7S2XMH9-F1
#
_entry.id   AF-A0A7S2XMH9-F1
#
_cell.length_a   1.000
_cell.length_b   1.000
_cell.length_c   1.000
_cell.angle_alpha   90.00
_cell.angle_beta   90.00
_cell.angle_gamma   90.00
#
_symmetry.space_group_name_H-M   'P 1'
#
loop_
_entity.id
_entity.type
_entity.pdbx_description
1 polymer ?
#
loop_
_entity_poly.entity_id
_entity_poly.type
_entity_poly.pdbx_seq_one_letter_code
_entity_poly.pdbx_strand_id
1 'polypeptide(L)'
;MASLYGSMTDPPVRDLESLPLPLALRPLLKRLIALPESDVSDDDILAIMLIVRMGDAMHKNAYATFLIKSFVDELRRKLNVHELDLELEVSATRWTYLQGTLMVYHRIAWDFDGYAMQSLSKIALGVLEDNITVNEAFHLINETEKETQFTSFEKHYRNLPGRIALIPVLASTGCTVYFGGTWVDFGFAILTGTTAGVIHYICCRKPELAGIQDLLVSISTAMISTMAMTLFPNAVCFPAQVLGTLFWFLYGISFMLSLYEMTQGLTMTGLTRFALAILNSFILAFGVVIGVWFAAYGGPNRFDLILQECSNLDYAVDPKWFGLLYPIVAIGALMQMKVSMKYWGIGLIVQLTAAGGQYLLNDVWKQPLFVSNFLPAFMATLMAHIMIQITNTLKCSELAIPNMAYLFKDYKKRQSIRVELPVRNLSKYKHYNKSKPSARINFQDSGWADTGLSTDGYVRNEKFQYQRSDLWFILIPALYLLVPGSSVWRIAFFSIVSSTNGGGDDEFSTQALLSGIFIIGIGQVIGVRLALSSLVVFQEFKRCFSSKKKDPVEESPPMSRSESFEIVKPETPPFKDEDPET
;
A
#
# COMPACT_ATOMS: atom_id res chain seq x y z
N MET A 1 43.24 -45.45 -9.12
CA MET A 1 43.04 -44.08 -9.65
C MET A 1 42.00 -44.03 -10.79
N ALA A 2 40.98 -44.91 -10.77
CA ALA A 2 39.83 -44.86 -11.67
C ALA A 2 38.70 -45.68 -11.03
N SER A 3 37.81 -45.05 -10.25
CA SER A 3 36.50 -45.59 -9.79
C SER A 3 35.80 -44.61 -8.81
N LEU A 4 35.84 -43.31 -9.07
CA LEU A 4 35.13 -42.29 -8.26
C LEU A 4 34.25 -41.39 -9.14
N TYR A 5 33.58 -41.99 -10.13
CA TYR A 5 32.37 -41.43 -10.71
C TYR A 5 31.18 -42.11 -10.04
N GLY A 6 30.91 -41.70 -8.80
CA GLY A 6 29.62 -41.95 -8.18
C GLY A 6 28.58 -41.22 -9.02
N SER A 7 27.64 -42.00 -9.57
CA SER A 7 26.37 -41.53 -10.08
C SER A 7 25.87 -40.36 -9.24
N MET A 8 25.85 -39.18 -9.84
CA MET A 8 25.26 -37.97 -9.30
C MET A 8 23.75 -38.17 -9.40
N THR A 9 23.20 -39.03 -8.54
CA THR A 9 21.76 -39.23 -8.39
C THR A 9 21.17 -37.88 -7.98
N ASP A 10 20.16 -37.44 -8.72
CA ASP A 10 19.48 -36.16 -8.55
C ASP A 10 19.22 -35.85 -7.06
N PRO A 11 19.43 -34.59 -6.63
CA PRO A 11 19.12 -34.20 -5.26
C PRO A 11 17.65 -34.52 -4.98
N PRO A 12 17.34 -35.11 -3.82
CA PRO A 12 16.03 -35.69 -3.55
C PRO A 12 14.95 -34.60 -3.49
N VAL A 13 13.77 -34.93 -4.01
CA VAL A 13 12.44 -34.26 -3.90
C VAL A 13 12.01 -33.94 -2.44
N ARG A 14 12.88 -34.16 -1.45
CA ARG A 14 12.62 -34.03 -0.01
C ARG A 14 12.58 -32.60 0.52
N ASP A 15 12.90 -31.58 -0.27
CA ASP A 15 12.98 -30.20 0.26
C ASP A 15 11.69 -29.37 0.13
N LEU A 16 10.71 -29.78 -0.69
CA LEU A 16 9.45 -29.02 -0.82
C LEU A 16 8.63 -28.94 0.47
N GLU A 17 8.61 -30.02 1.27
CA GLU A 17 7.92 -30.04 2.56
C GLU A 17 8.61 -29.18 3.64
N SER A 18 9.89 -28.85 3.44
CA SER A 18 10.69 -28.03 4.36
C SER A 18 10.42 -26.53 4.21
N LEU A 19 9.73 -26.12 3.14
CA LEU A 19 9.44 -24.72 2.86
C LEU A 19 8.67 -24.08 4.03
N PRO A 20 9.01 -22.85 4.43
CA PRO A 20 8.34 -22.12 5.51
C PRO A 20 6.96 -21.61 5.05
N LEU A 21 6.03 -22.53 4.82
CA LEU A 21 4.69 -22.26 4.34
C LEU A 21 3.69 -22.15 5.51
N PRO A 22 2.81 -21.15 5.49
CA PRO A 22 1.64 -21.11 6.35
C PRO A 22 0.83 -22.42 6.24
N LEU A 23 0.25 -22.87 7.36
CA LEU A 23 -0.57 -24.09 7.40
C LEU A 23 -1.70 -24.08 6.36
N ALA A 24 -2.26 -22.90 6.08
CA ALA A 24 -3.33 -22.70 5.10
C ALA A 24 -2.92 -23.01 3.65
N LEU A 25 -1.63 -22.93 3.31
CA LEU A 25 -1.13 -23.19 1.96
C LEU A 25 -0.67 -24.64 1.76
N ARG A 26 -0.48 -25.41 2.84
CA ARG A 26 -0.07 -26.82 2.75
C ARG A 26 -1.03 -27.72 1.96
N PRO A 27 -2.36 -27.54 2.01
CA PRO A 27 -3.28 -28.31 1.17
C PRO A 27 -3.04 -28.10 -0.33
N LEU A 28 -2.69 -26.89 -0.75
CA LEU A 28 -2.35 -26.61 -2.15
C LEU A 28 -1.05 -27.30 -2.55
N LEU A 29 0.00 -27.21 -1.73
CA LEU A 29 1.26 -27.91 -1.97
C LEU A 29 1.03 -29.42 -2.13
N LYS A 30 0.26 -30.03 -1.23
CA LYS A 30 -0.08 -31.47 -1.31
C LYS A 30 -0.82 -31.83 -2.59
N ARG A 31 -1.72 -30.95 -3.07
CA ARG A 31 -2.44 -31.16 -4.33
C ARG A 31 -1.48 -31.06 -5.53
N LEU A 32 -0.60 -30.07 -5.54
CA LEU A 32 0.39 -29.89 -6.61
C LEU A 32 1.37 -31.09 -6.68
N ILE A 33 1.84 -31.59 -5.54
CA ILE A 33 2.69 -32.80 -5.47
C ILE A 33 1.95 -34.07 -5.92
N ALA A 34 0.63 -34.11 -5.73
CA ALA A 34 -0.19 -35.25 -6.14
C ALA A 34 -0.55 -35.25 -7.64
N LEU A 35 -0.26 -34.16 -8.37
CA LEU A 35 -0.44 -34.13 -9.82
C LEU A 35 0.61 -35.03 -10.49
N PRO A 36 0.29 -35.65 -11.65
CA PRO A 36 1.26 -36.45 -12.38
C PRO A 36 2.51 -35.62 -12.75
N GLU A 37 3.71 -36.19 -12.58
CA GLU A 37 4.99 -35.53 -12.92
C GLU A 37 5.07 -35.07 -14.38
N SER A 38 4.24 -35.64 -15.27
CA SER A 38 4.14 -35.21 -16.67
C SER A 38 3.58 -33.79 -16.85
N ASP A 39 2.85 -33.29 -15.85
CA ASP A 39 1.99 -32.11 -16.03
C ASP A 39 2.57 -30.86 -15.36
N VAL A 40 3.30 -31.01 -14.24
CA VAL A 40 3.85 -29.88 -13.47
C VAL A 40 5.25 -30.25 -12.96
N SER A 41 6.27 -29.45 -13.29
CA SER A 41 7.62 -29.65 -12.78
C SER A 41 7.80 -29.11 -11.36
N ASP A 42 8.75 -29.63 -10.58
CA ASP A 42 9.06 -29.12 -9.23
C ASP A 42 9.36 -27.61 -9.22
N ASP A 43 10.01 -27.10 -10.27
CA ASP A 43 10.27 -25.67 -10.46
C ASP A 43 8.96 -24.88 -10.63
N ASP A 44 7.98 -25.42 -11.35
CA ASP A 44 6.66 -24.82 -11.50
C ASP A 44 5.89 -24.82 -10.17
N ILE A 45 5.99 -25.92 -9.38
CA ILE A 45 5.41 -25.98 -8.04
C ILE A 45 6.02 -24.89 -7.15
N LEU A 46 7.34 -24.74 -7.14
CA LEU A 46 8.04 -23.70 -6.39
C LEU A 46 7.61 -22.29 -6.81
N ALA A 47 7.50 -22.05 -8.13
CA ALA A 47 7.04 -20.78 -8.67
C ALA A 47 5.59 -20.46 -8.26
N ILE A 48 4.67 -21.43 -8.40
CA ILE A 48 3.27 -21.29 -7.97
C ILE A 48 3.22 -20.97 -6.48
N MET A 49 3.92 -21.74 -5.66
CA MET A 49 3.91 -21.56 -4.22
C MET A 49 4.50 -20.22 -3.80
N LEU A 50 5.52 -19.71 -4.51
CA LEU A 50 6.08 -18.39 -4.25
C LEU A 50 5.07 -17.29 -4.56
N ILE A 51 4.40 -17.36 -5.73
CA ILE A 51 3.40 -16.37 -6.13
C ILE A 51 2.25 -16.34 -5.11
N VAL A 52 1.73 -17.51 -4.76
CA VAL A 52 0.65 -17.64 -3.77
C VAL A 52 1.09 -17.10 -2.41
N ARG A 53 2.30 -17.46 -1.97
CA ARG A 53 2.85 -17.02 -0.69
C ARG A 53 3.10 -15.52 -0.64
N MET A 54 3.62 -14.95 -1.72
CA MET A 54 3.85 -13.50 -1.84
C MET A 54 2.52 -12.76 -1.83
N GLY A 55 1.54 -13.21 -2.63
CA GLY A 55 0.21 -12.61 -2.66
C GLY A 55 -0.50 -12.66 -1.31
N ASP A 56 -0.44 -13.79 -0.60
CA ASP A 56 -0.97 -13.97 0.76
C ASP A 56 -0.26 -13.06 1.78
N ALA A 57 1.09 -13.05 1.78
CA ALA A 57 1.87 -12.19 2.66
C ALA A 57 1.58 -10.70 2.43
N MET A 58 1.45 -10.30 1.16
CA MET A 58 1.07 -8.94 0.81
C MET A 58 -0.38 -8.67 1.18
N HIS A 59 -1.33 -9.57 0.98
CA HIS A 59 -2.74 -9.31 1.33
C HIS A 59 -2.95 -9.23 2.85
N LYS A 60 -2.12 -9.94 3.62
CA LYS A 60 -2.14 -9.92 5.08
C LYS A 60 -1.55 -8.64 5.66
N ASN A 61 -0.44 -8.16 5.10
CA ASN A 61 0.35 -7.07 5.67
C ASN A 61 0.28 -5.76 4.86
N ALA A 62 0.12 -5.84 3.55
CA ALA A 62 -0.02 -4.73 2.63
C ALA A 62 -1.50 -4.47 2.29
N TYR A 63 -1.89 -3.21 2.38
CA TYR A 63 -3.30 -2.83 2.32
C TYR A 63 -3.82 -2.61 0.88
N ALA A 64 -2.92 -2.31 -0.06
CA ALA A 64 -3.27 -1.92 -1.43
C ALA A 64 -3.42 -3.15 -2.35
N THR A 65 -4.65 -3.65 -2.55
CA THR A 65 -4.91 -4.86 -3.35
C THR A 65 -4.53 -4.69 -4.82
N PHE A 66 -4.60 -3.46 -5.35
CA PHE A 66 -4.14 -3.16 -6.70
C PHE A 66 -2.62 -3.41 -6.88
N LEU A 67 -1.80 -3.16 -5.86
CA LEU A 67 -0.36 -3.46 -5.92
C LEU A 67 -0.15 -4.97 -5.93
N ILE A 68 -0.88 -5.70 -5.08
CA ILE A 68 -0.81 -7.16 -4.99
C ILE A 68 -1.11 -7.79 -6.33
N LYS A 69 -2.23 -7.40 -6.95
CA LYS A 69 -2.62 -7.89 -8.28
C LYS A 69 -1.54 -7.60 -9.33
N SER A 70 -1.01 -6.37 -9.34
CA SER A 70 0.06 -5.98 -10.26
C SER A 70 1.31 -6.85 -10.12
N PHE A 71 1.80 -7.07 -8.89
CA PHE A 71 2.98 -7.90 -8.64
C PHE A 71 2.74 -9.38 -8.95
N VAL A 72 1.56 -9.92 -8.60
CA VAL A 72 1.22 -11.31 -8.88
C VAL A 72 1.13 -11.56 -10.38
N ASP A 73 0.50 -10.66 -11.14
CA ASP A 73 0.39 -10.78 -12.60
C ASP A 73 1.76 -10.69 -13.29
N GLU A 74 2.68 -9.88 -12.78
CA GLU A 74 4.06 -9.82 -13.28
C GLU A 74 4.86 -11.06 -12.92
N LEU A 75 4.75 -11.56 -11.68
CA LEU A 75 5.42 -12.78 -11.27
C LEU A 75 4.91 -14.00 -12.04
N ARG A 76 3.60 -14.10 -12.28
CA ARG A 76 3.00 -15.13 -13.16
C ARG A 76 3.62 -15.12 -14.55
N ARG A 77 3.75 -13.93 -15.16
CA ARG A 77 4.37 -13.79 -16.49
C ARG A 77 5.85 -14.15 -16.46
N LYS A 78 6.59 -13.67 -15.46
CA LYS A 78 8.04 -13.91 -15.32
C LYS A 78 8.37 -15.38 -15.10
N LEU A 79 7.60 -16.06 -14.24
CA LEU A 79 7.81 -17.45 -13.87
C LEU A 79 7.05 -18.44 -14.76
N ASN A 80 6.42 -17.97 -15.85
CA ASN A 80 5.68 -18.78 -16.82
C ASN A 80 4.50 -19.57 -16.21
N VAL A 81 3.84 -19.02 -15.19
CA VAL A 81 2.68 -19.62 -14.50
C VAL A 81 1.39 -18.92 -14.96
N HIS A 82 1.02 -19.12 -16.23
CA HIS A 82 -0.11 -18.40 -16.83
C HIS A 82 -1.48 -18.82 -16.30
N GLU A 83 -1.64 -20.06 -15.83
CA GLU A 83 -2.93 -20.61 -15.42
C GLU A 83 -3.33 -20.29 -13.97
N LEU A 84 -2.40 -19.75 -13.17
CA LEU A 84 -2.64 -19.43 -11.76
C LEU A 84 -3.41 -18.13 -11.62
N ASP A 85 -4.73 -18.16 -11.46
CA ASP A 85 -5.51 -16.94 -11.29
C ASP A 85 -5.66 -16.50 -9.84
N LEU A 86 -5.76 -15.18 -9.64
CA LEU A 86 -5.91 -14.54 -8.32
C LEU A 86 -7.15 -13.65 -8.30
N GLU A 87 -8.12 -14.02 -7.48
CA GLU A 87 -9.24 -13.20 -7.09
C GLU A 87 -9.02 -12.67 -5.66
N LEU A 88 -8.94 -11.34 -5.54
CA LEU A 88 -8.79 -10.66 -4.25
C LEU A 88 -10.18 -10.30 -3.70
N GLU A 89 -10.43 -10.62 -2.44
CA GLU A 89 -11.60 -10.20 -1.66
C GLU A 89 -11.13 -9.54 -0.35
N VAL A 90 -11.95 -8.70 0.30
CA VAL A 90 -11.54 -8.01 1.54
C VAL A 90 -11.26 -8.97 2.70
N SER A 91 -11.85 -10.16 2.68
CA SER A 91 -11.73 -11.18 3.72
C SER A 91 -10.99 -12.45 3.29
N ALA A 92 -10.58 -12.55 2.03
CA ALA A 92 -9.98 -13.76 1.49
C ALA A 92 -9.19 -13.48 0.21
N THR A 93 -8.22 -14.34 -0.07
CA THR A 93 -7.67 -14.48 -1.43
C THR A 93 -8.11 -15.82 -1.99
N ARG A 94 -8.71 -15.82 -3.18
CA ARG A 94 -9.05 -17.03 -3.92
C ARG A 94 -8.03 -17.23 -5.03
N TRP A 95 -7.37 -18.37 -4.99
CA TRP A 95 -6.40 -18.83 -5.98
C TRP A 95 -7.01 -19.96 -6.78
N THR A 96 -6.88 -19.91 -8.10
CA THR A 96 -7.39 -20.95 -9.01
C THR A 96 -6.25 -21.45 -9.89
N TYR A 97 -6.04 -22.77 -9.96
CA TYR A 97 -5.00 -23.38 -10.80
C TYR A 97 -5.45 -24.76 -11.29
N LEU A 98 -5.35 -25.03 -12.59
CA LEU A 98 -5.64 -26.33 -13.23
C LEU A 98 -6.85 -27.07 -12.61
N GLN A 99 -8.02 -26.41 -12.55
CA GLN A 99 -9.31 -26.92 -12.02
C GLN A 99 -9.45 -26.99 -10.48
N GLY A 100 -8.41 -26.65 -9.72
CA GLY A 100 -8.47 -26.53 -8.26
C GLY A 100 -8.61 -25.08 -7.80
N THR A 101 -9.49 -24.83 -6.83
CA THR A 101 -9.55 -23.56 -6.11
C THR A 101 -9.01 -23.72 -4.69
N LEU A 102 -8.21 -22.75 -4.25
CA LEU A 102 -7.77 -22.57 -2.87
C LEU A 102 -8.27 -21.21 -2.41
N MET A 103 -9.13 -21.20 -1.39
CA MET A 103 -9.46 -19.97 -0.69
C MET A 103 -8.66 -19.88 0.60
N VAL A 104 -7.90 -18.82 0.74
CA VAL A 104 -7.19 -18.47 1.97
C VAL A 104 -7.94 -17.35 2.63
N TYR A 105 -8.58 -17.65 3.76
CA TYR A 105 -9.33 -16.67 4.52
C TYR A 105 -8.41 -15.88 5.44
N HIS A 106 -8.25 -14.61 5.13
CA HIS A 106 -7.63 -13.66 6.03
C HIS A 106 -8.21 -12.27 5.79
N ARG A 107 -8.63 -11.64 6.89
CA ARG A 107 -9.14 -10.28 6.86
C ARG A 107 -7.99 -9.33 6.58
N ILE A 108 -8.15 -8.43 5.60
CA ILE A 108 -7.22 -7.32 5.41
C ILE A 108 -7.09 -6.58 6.75
N ALA A 109 -5.86 -6.52 7.27
CA ALA A 109 -5.60 -5.81 8.50
C ALA A 109 -5.91 -4.33 8.27
N TRP A 110 -6.73 -3.74 9.16
CA TRP A 110 -6.98 -2.29 9.14
C TRP A 110 -5.75 -1.46 9.46
N ASP A 111 -4.80 -2.09 10.15
CA ASP A 111 -3.52 -1.52 10.52
C ASP A 111 -2.53 -1.64 9.36
N PHE A 112 -2.30 -0.53 8.66
CA PHE A 112 -1.37 -0.47 7.54
C PHE A 112 0.07 -0.63 8.02
N ASP A 113 0.76 -1.66 7.51
CA ASP A 113 2.19 -1.89 7.79
C ASP A 113 3.04 -1.40 6.61
N GLY A 114 3.43 -0.13 6.67
CA GLY A 114 4.21 0.48 5.59
C GLY A 114 5.53 -0.26 5.32
N TYR A 115 6.20 -0.72 6.38
CA TYR A 115 7.44 -1.49 6.21
C TYR A 115 7.22 -2.82 5.50
N ALA A 116 6.24 -3.61 5.96
CA ALA A 116 5.99 -4.92 5.37
C ALA A 116 5.60 -4.78 3.89
N MET A 117 4.78 -3.77 3.55
CA MET A 117 4.46 -3.46 2.16
C MET A 117 5.72 -3.19 1.33
N GLN A 118 6.61 -2.30 1.81
CA GLN A 118 7.83 -1.97 1.09
C GLN A 118 8.76 -3.18 0.95
N SER A 119 8.97 -3.94 2.02
CA SER A 119 9.87 -5.10 2.03
C SER A 119 9.37 -6.22 1.12
N LEU A 120 8.08 -6.54 1.16
CA LEU A 120 7.48 -7.56 0.27
C LEU A 120 7.54 -7.12 -1.19
N SER A 121 7.26 -5.84 -1.49
CA SER A 121 7.45 -5.29 -2.83
C SER A 121 8.90 -5.44 -3.29
N LYS A 122 9.90 -5.10 -2.46
CA LYS A 122 11.32 -5.28 -2.80
C LYS A 122 11.70 -6.74 -3.05
N ILE A 123 11.14 -7.69 -2.30
CA ILE A 123 11.37 -9.12 -2.55
C ILE A 123 10.77 -9.53 -3.89
N ALA A 124 9.54 -9.12 -4.19
CA ALA A 124 8.90 -9.40 -5.48
C ALA A 124 9.71 -8.83 -6.65
N LEU A 125 10.18 -7.59 -6.51
CA LEU A 125 11.05 -6.93 -7.48
C LEU A 125 12.37 -7.68 -7.69
N GLY A 126 13.01 -8.10 -6.60
CA GLY A 126 14.25 -8.86 -6.67
C GLY A 126 14.07 -10.18 -7.42
N VAL A 127 12.92 -10.83 -7.31
CA VAL A 127 12.60 -12.03 -8.09
C VAL A 127 12.36 -11.69 -9.56
N LEU A 128 11.62 -10.62 -9.85
CA LEU A 128 11.34 -10.18 -11.24
C LEU A 128 12.62 -9.82 -12.01
N GLU A 129 13.59 -9.22 -11.32
CA GLU A 129 14.89 -8.82 -11.86
C GLU A 129 15.94 -9.96 -11.85
N ASP A 130 15.57 -11.19 -11.45
CA ASP A 130 16.49 -12.33 -11.27
C ASP A 130 17.62 -12.08 -10.25
N ASN A 131 17.45 -11.08 -9.38
CA ASN A 131 18.39 -10.72 -8.32
C ASN A 131 18.24 -11.59 -7.06
N ILE A 132 17.06 -12.18 -6.86
CA ILE A 132 16.70 -13.03 -5.72
C ILE A 132 16.16 -14.35 -6.25
N THR A 133 16.65 -15.47 -5.72
CA THR A 133 16.14 -16.79 -6.09
C THR A 133 14.80 -17.10 -5.41
N VAL A 134 13.99 -18.00 -5.98
CA VAL A 134 12.68 -18.37 -5.43
C VAL A 134 12.78 -18.86 -3.98
N ASN A 135 13.77 -19.70 -3.67
CA ASN A 135 14.00 -20.21 -2.31
C ASN A 135 14.39 -19.11 -1.32
N GLU A 136 15.26 -18.19 -1.75
CA GLU A 136 15.67 -17.04 -0.94
C GLU A 136 14.49 -16.11 -0.67
N ALA A 137 13.61 -15.91 -1.64
CA ALA A 137 12.39 -15.11 -1.46
C ALA A 137 11.48 -15.71 -0.37
N PHE A 138 11.31 -17.02 -0.28
CA PHE A 138 10.55 -17.65 0.82
C PHE A 138 11.14 -17.32 2.19
N HIS A 139 12.47 -17.39 2.32
CA HIS A 139 13.14 -17.04 3.57
C HIS A 139 12.95 -15.56 3.92
N LEU A 140 13.10 -14.66 2.95
CA LEU A 140 12.93 -13.21 3.15
C LEU A 140 11.49 -12.83 3.49
N ILE A 141 10.49 -13.47 2.88
CA ILE A 141 9.08 -13.27 3.24
C ILE A 141 8.86 -13.69 4.70
N ASN A 142 9.38 -14.86 5.09
CA ASN A 142 9.26 -15.36 6.46
C ASN A 142 10.00 -14.48 7.48
N GLU A 143 11.17 -13.94 7.13
CA GLU A 143 11.89 -12.97 7.98
C GLU A 143 11.13 -11.66 8.13
N THR A 144 10.52 -11.18 7.05
CA THR A 144 9.69 -9.96 7.05
C THR A 144 8.49 -10.12 7.98
N GLU A 145 7.80 -11.27 7.93
CA GLU A 145 6.67 -11.55 8.83
C GLU A 145 7.08 -11.76 10.29
N LYS A 146 8.29 -12.28 10.53
CA LYS A 146 8.84 -12.45 11.89
C LYS A 146 9.36 -11.16 12.50
N GLU A 147 9.36 -10.05 11.75
CA GLU A 147 9.76 -8.73 12.24
C GLU A 147 11.18 -8.70 12.87
N THR A 148 12.10 -9.56 12.38
CA THR A 148 13.42 -9.74 13.01
C THR A 148 14.34 -8.53 12.81
N GLN A 149 14.13 -7.79 11.73
CA GLN A 149 15.01 -6.73 11.21
C GLN A 149 14.89 -5.39 11.95
N PHE A 150 13.93 -5.24 12.88
CA PHE A 150 13.69 -3.97 13.57
C PHE A 150 14.60 -3.72 14.77
N THR A 151 14.91 -2.43 14.97
CA THR A 151 15.57 -1.95 16.18
C THR A 151 14.70 -2.14 17.42
N SER A 152 15.31 -2.15 18.62
CA SER A 152 14.54 -2.27 19.88
C SER A 152 13.49 -1.17 20.04
N PHE A 153 13.79 0.04 19.55
CA PHE A 153 12.85 1.15 19.59
C PHE A 153 11.69 0.96 18.61
N GLU A 154 11.96 0.49 17.39
CA GLU A 154 10.91 0.11 16.44
C GLU A 154 10.01 -1.01 16.97
N LYS A 155 10.60 -2.05 17.55
CA LYS A 155 9.83 -3.12 18.20
C LYS A 155 8.97 -2.60 19.34
N HIS A 156 9.44 -1.60 20.10
CA HIS A 156 8.70 -1.02 21.21
C HIS A 156 7.42 -0.31 20.75
N TYR A 157 7.47 0.59 19.76
CA TYR A 157 6.25 1.29 19.32
C TYR A 157 5.37 0.47 18.37
N ARG A 158 5.92 -0.54 17.66
CA ARG A 158 5.13 -1.45 16.81
C ARG A 158 4.31 -2.43 17.65
N ASN A 159 4.84 -2.86 18.79
CA ASN A 159 4.19 -3.84 19.66
C ASN A 159 3.58 -3.18 20.90
N LEU A 160 2.73 -3.94 21.59
CA LEU A 160 2.25 -3.54 22.91
C LEU A 160 3.38 -3.74 23.93
N PRO A 161 3.58 -2.82 24.91
CA PRO A 161 2.69 -1.71 25.26
C PRO A 161 2.99 -0.36 24.57
N GLY A 162 4.04 -0.22 23.76
CA GLY A 162 4.46 1.11 23.26
C GLY A 162 3.38 1.82 22.43
N ARG A 163 2.52 1.07 21.72
CA ARG A 163 1.32 1.63 21.04
C ARG A 163 0.36 2.37 21.97
N ILE A 164 0.28 1.98 23.25
CA ILE A 164 -0.60 2.62 24.24
C ILE A 164 -0.15 4.07 24.48
N ALA A 165 1.16 4.34 24.45
CA ALA A 165 1.69 5.69 24.64
C ALA A 165 1.57 6.56 23.37
N LEU A 166 1.47 5.93 22.20
CA LEU A 166 1.37 6.62 20.92
C LEU A 166 -0.01 7.26 20.69
N ILE A 167 -1.09 6.56 21.06
CA ILE A 167 -2.48 7.03 20.87
C ILE A 167 -2.76 8.36 21.61
N PRO A 168 -2.37 8.57 22.88
CA PRO A 168 -2.51 9.86 23.57
C PRO A 168 -1.80 11.01 22.87
N VAL A 169 -0.58 10.77 22.36
CA VAL A 169 0.21 11.79 21.67
C VAL A 169 -0.48 12.18 20.37
N LEU A 170 -0.94 11.20 19.60
CA LEU A 170 -1.71 11.43 18.38
C LEU A 170 -3.03 12.14 18.64
N ALA A 171 -3.76 11.71 19.67
CA ALA A 171 -5.06 12.27 20.03
C ALA A 171 -4.94 13.75 20.42
N SER A 172 -3.99 14.07 21.29
CA SER A 172 -3.77 15.44 21.79
C SER A 172 -3.24 16.38 20.72
N THR A 173 -2.21 15.97 19.99
CA THR A 173 -1.65 16.80 18.90
C THR A 173 -2.63 16.94 17.74
N GLY A 174 -3.36 15.86 17.38
CA GLY A 174 -4.37 15.90 16.33
C GLY A 174 -5.58 16.77 16.70
N CYS A 175 -6.06 16.70 17.94
CA CYS A 175 -7.11 17.57 18.47
C CYS A 175 -6.78 19.05 18.27
N THR A 176 -5.57 19.46 18.64
CA THR A 176 -5.15 20.86 18.55
C THR A 176 -4.87 21.30 17.11
N VAL A 177 -4.13 20.49 16.34
CA VAL A 177 -3.63 20.87 15.02
C VAL A 177 -4.70 20.80 13.94
N TYR A 178 -5.51 19.73 13.91
CA TYR A 178 -6.47 19.50 12.82
C TYR A 178 -7.89 20.00 13.14
N PHE A 179 -8.27 19.99 14.42
CA PHE A 179 -9.64 20.27 14.82
C PHE A 179 -9.79 21.57 15.62
N GLY A 180 -8.71 22.35 15.76
CA GLY A 180 -8.75 23.67 16.40
C GLY A 180 -9.02 23.62 17.90
N GLY A 181 -8.70 22.51 18.57
CA GLY A 181 -8.86 22.38 20.02
C GLY A 181 -7.96 23.33 20.81
N THR A 182 -8.38 23.68 22.03
CA THR A 182 -7.64 24.50 22.99
C THR A 182 -6.52 23.72 23.70
N TRP A 183 -5.75 24.40 24.55
CA TRP A 183 -4.81 23.71 25.46
C TRP A 183 -5.51 22.83 26.50
N VAL A 184 -6.74 23.18 26.88
CA VAL A 184 -7.56 22.34 27.78
C VAL A 184 -7.98 21.07 27.02
N ASP A 185 -8.37 21.21 25.76
CA ASP A 185 -8.67 20.07 24.89
C ASP A 185 -7.47 19.16 24.69
N PHE A 186 -6.26 19.72 24.54
CA PHE A 186 -5.02 18.94 24.45
C PHE A 186 -4.85 18.02 25.67
N GLY A 187 -5.07 18.54 26.88
CA GLY A 187 -4.97 17.76 28.12
C GLY A 187 -6.01 16.65 28.23
N PHE A 188 -7.28 16.95 27.93
CA PHE A 188 -8.34 15.93 27.93
C PHE A 188 -8.16 14.91 26.81
N ALA A 189 -7.62 15.32 25.66
CA ALA A 189 -7.30 14.42 24.56
C ALA A 189 -6.17 13.42 24.90
N ILE A 190 -5.22 13.78 25.78
CA ILE A 190 -4.28 12.81 26.36
C ILE A 190 -5.04 11.76 27.17
N LEU A 191 -6.00 12.18 27.99
CA LEU A 191 -6.79 11.28 28.84
C LEU A 191 -7.68 10.33 28.02
N THR A 192 -8.40 10.86 27.03
CA THR A 192 -9.22 10.04 26.12
C THR A 192 -8.35 9.11 25.28
N GLY A 193 -7.22 9.59 24.74
CA GLY A 193 -6.28 8.77 23.98
C GLY A 193 -5.63 7.67 24.83
N THR A 194 -5.35 7.93 26.11
CA THR A 194 -4.85 6.91 27.05
C THR A 194 -5.90 5.84 27.29
N THR A 195 -7.15 6.26 27.50
CA THR A 195 -8.28 5.35 27.68
C THR A 195 -8.50 4.48 26.43
N ALA A 196 -8.47 5.10 25.25
CA ALA A 196 -8.55 4.40 23.97
C ALA A 196 -7.41 3.40 23.78
N GLY A 197 -6.18 3.76 24.15
CA GLY A 197 -5.02 2.88 24.09
C GLY A 197 -5.12 1.68 25.05
N VAL A 198 -5.67 1.87 26.25
CA VAL A 198 -5.93 0.78 27.20
C VAL A 198 -7.01 -0.16 26.66
N ILE A 199 -8.11 0.37 26.11
CA ILE A 199 -9.16 -0.44 25.48
C ILE A 199 -8.58 -1.25 24.32
N HIS A 200 -7.80 -0.61 23.44
CA HIS A 200 -7.13 -1.29 22.34
C HIS A 200 -6.21 -2.42 22.83
N TYR A 201 -5.41 -2.18 23.88
CA TYR A 201 -4.57 -3.20 24.50
C TYR A 201 -5.38 -4.41 24.99
N ILE A 202 -6.52 -4.17 25.65
CA ILE A 202 -7.41 -5.24 26.14
C ILE A 202 -8.01 -6.03 24.97
N CYS A 203 -8.48 -5.34 23.92
CA CYS A 203 -9.03 -5.98 22.72
C CYS A 203 -7.98 -6.79 21.94
N CYS A 204 -6.72 -6.35 21.89
CA CYS A 204 -5.64 -7.15 21.30
C CYS A 204 -5.33 -8.41 22.10
N ARG A 205 -5.54 -8.41 23.43
CA ARG A 205 -5.36 -9.60 24.27
C ARG A 205 -6.52 -10.59 24.17
N LYS A 206 -7.73 -10.10 23.90
CA LYS A 206 -8.96 -10.90 23.79
C LYS A 206 -9.58 -10.70 22.40
N PRO A 207 -9.25 -11.53 21.40
CA PRO A 207 -9.70 -11.33 20.02
C PRO A 207 -11.23 -11.33 19.87
N GLU A 208 -11.96 -11.96 20.80
CA GLU A 208 -13.42 -11.91 20.89
C GLU A 208 -13.96 -10.48 21.04
N LEU A 209 -13.20 -9.58 21.69
CA LEU A 209 -13.56 -8.18 21.90
C LEU A 209 -13.13 -7.26 20.75
N ALA A 210 -12.38 -7.76 19.76
CA ALA A 210 -11.90 -6.94 18.65
C ALA A 210 -13.06 -6.36 17.81
N GLY A 211 -14.19 -7.08 17.73
CA GLY A 211 -15.37 -6.63 16.99
C GLY A 211 -16.11 -5.44 17.64
N ILE A 212 -15.94 -5.21 18.95
CA ILE A 212 -16.60 -4.11 19.68
C ILE A 212 -15.63 -3.00 20.10
N GLN A 213 -14.35 -3.11 19.74
CA GLN A 213 -13.30 -2.17 20.15
C GLN A 213 -13.67 -0.73 19.81
N ASP A 214 -14.05 -0.47 18.55
CA ASP A 214 -14.36 0.87 18.05
C ASP A 214 -15.53 1.50 18.81
N LEU A 215 -16.56 0.70 19.12
CA LEU A 215 -17.71 1.13 19.91
C LEU A 215 -17.32 1.49 21.34
N LEU A 216 -16.48 0.68 22.00
CA LEU A 216 -16.01 0.97 23.36
C LEU A 216 -15.13 2.22 23.42
N VAL A 217 -14.25 2.40 22.43
CA VAL A 217 -13.39 3.59 22.32
C VAL A 217 -14.23 4.84 22.11
N SER A 218 -15.24 4.82 21.24
CA SER A 218 -16.08 5.99 20.99
C SER A 218 -16.98 6.34 22.17
N ILE A 219 -17.57 5.35 22.85
CA ILE A 219 -18.36 5.58 24.07
C ILE A 219 -17.50 6.24 25.15
N SER A 220 -16.34 5.66 25.46
CA SER A 220 -15.46 6.18 26.52
C SER A 220 -14.91 7.57 26.20
N THR A 221 -14.51 7.80 24.95
CA THR A 221 -14.06 9.12 24.48
C THR A 221 -15.16 10.16 24.66
N ALA A 222 -16.37 9.86 24.20
CA ALA A 222 -17.49 10.79 24.29
C ALA A 222 -17.89 11.09 25.75
N MET A 223 -17.90 10.08 26.63
CA MET A 223 -18.18 10.30 28.06
C MET A 223 -17.16 11.26 28.70
N ILE A 224 -15.87 11.06 28.45
CA ILE A 224 -14.81 11.91 29.00
C ILE A 224 -14.89 13.31 28.38
N SER A 225 -15.13 13.43 27.08
CA SER A 225 -15.26 14.73 26.41
C SER A 225 -16.50 15.49 26.87
N THR A 226 -17.63 14.82 27.10
CA THR A 226 -18.82 15.46 27.69
C THR A 226 -18.52 15.92 29.11
N MET A 227 -17.80 15.14 29.91
CA MET A 227 -17.36 15.56 31.25
C MET A 227 -16.43 16.79 31.19
N ALA A 228 -15.50 16.84 30.24
CA ALA A 228 -14.61 17.99 30.06
C ALA A 228 -15.41 19.26 29.70
N MET A 229 -16.35 19.12 28.78
CA MET A 229 -17.22 20.21 28.32
C MET A 229 -18.11 20.73 29.45
N THR A 230 -18.64 19.86 30.31
CA THR A 230 -19.48 20.31 31.44
C THR A 230 -18.68 21.02 32.53
N LEU A 231 -17.42 20.63 32.74
CA LEU A 231 -16.54 21.28 33.70
C LEU A 231 -16.00 22.63 33.18
N PHE A 232 -15.79 22.76 31.87
CA PHE A 232 -15.15 23.92 31.24
C PHE A 232 -15.85 24.38 29.95
N PRO A 233 -17.10 24.88 30.02
CA PRO A 233 -17.94 25.13 28.83
C PRO A 233 -17.36 26.15 27.85
N ASN A 234 -16.60 27.14 28.32
CA ASN A 234 -16.02 28.18 27.45
C ASN A 234 -14.59 27.87 26.97
N ALA A 235 -14.01 26.76 27.42
CA ALA A 235 -12.62 26.41 27.13
C ALA A 235 -12.46 25.08 26.39
N VAL A 236 -13.53 24.27 26.26
CA VAL A 236 -13.47 22.94 25.68
C VAL A 236 -14.27 22.85 24.39
N CYS A 237 -13.63 22.38 23.33
CA CYS A 237 -14.27 22.01 22.07
C CYS A 237 -14.56 20.51 22.05
N PHE A 238 -15.81 20.11 22.29
CA PHE A 238 -16.22 18.71 22.24
C PHE A 238 -15.86 18.03 20.91
N PRO A 239 -16.19 18.59 19.73
CA PRO A 239 -15.85 17.97 18.45
C PRO A 239 -14.35 17.76 18.27
N ALA A 240 -13.49 18.68 18.70
CA ALA A 240 -12.04 18.55 18.55
C ALA A 240 -11.46 17.42 19.40
N GLN A 241 -11.90 17.28 20.65
CA GLN A 241 -11.44 16.19 21.52
C GLN A 241 -11.84 14.82 20.99
N VAL A 242 -13.11 14.69 20.60
CA VAL A 242 -13.65 13.42 20.07
C VAL A 242 -12.99 13.08 18.74
N LEU A 243 -12.93 14.03 17.79
CA LEU A 243 -12.28 13.82 16.51
C LEU A 243 -10.78 13.57 16.64
N GLY A 244 -10.08 14.28 17.53
CA GLY A 244 -8.67 14.06 17.79
C GLY A 244 -8.39 12.63 18.27
N THR A 245 -9.19 12.13 19.21
CA THR A 245 -9.06 10.77 19.74
C THR A 245 -9.45 9.71 18.71
N LEU A 246 -10.59 9.91 18.05
CA LEU A 246 -11.10 8.97 17.07
C LEU A 246 -10.33 9.01 15.76
N PHE A 247 -9.52 10.06 15.51
CA PHE A 247 -8.77 10.26 14.27
C PHE A 247 -8.11 8.98 13.77
N TRP A 248 -7.42 8.25 14.66
CA TRP A 248 -6.76 6.99 14.32
C TRP A 248 -7.70 5.80 14.07
N PHE A 249 -8.86 5.79 14.71
CA PHE A 249 -9.90 4.78 14.50
C PHE A 249 -10.73 5.08 13.25
N LEU A 250 -10.61 6.28 12.66
CA LEU A 250 -11.25 6.59 11.40
C LEU A 250 -10.60 5.79 10.27
N TYR A 251 -11.44 5.12 9.50
CA TYR A 251 -11.07 4.28 8.37
C TYR A 251 -10.66 5.10 7.13
N GLY A 252 -9.92 6.20 7.33
CA GLY A 252 -9.50 7.13 6.27
C GLY A 252 -8.61 6.50 5.21
N ILE A 253 -7.63 5.66 5.62
CA ILE A 253 -6.78 4.92 4.67
C ILE A 253 -7.63 3.95 3.85
N SER A 254 -8.51 3.21 4.53
CA SER A 254 -9.44 2.27 3.89
C SER A 254 -10.28 2.94 2.82
N PHE A 255 -10.85 4.07 3.20
CA PHE A 255 -11.69 4.89 2.36
C PHE A 255 -10.92 5.37 1.13
N MET A 256 -9.72 5.94 1.32
CA MET A 256 -8.90 6.41 0.20
C MET A 256 -8.46 5.30 -0.75
N LEU A 257 -8.01 4.17 -0.22
CA LEU A 257 -7.57 3.05 -1.04
C LEU A 257 -8.75 2.37 -1.74
N SER A 258 -9.93 2.35 -1.13
CA SER A 258 -11.15 1.84 -1.76
C SER A 258 -11.54 2.64 -3.00
N LEU A 259 -11.54 3.97 -2.92
CA LEU A 259 -11.80 4.84 -4.07
C LEU A 259 -10.73 4.69 -5.13
N TYR A 260 -9.46 4.59 -4.72
CA TYR A 260 -8.38 4.36 -5.66
C TYR A 260 -8.55 3.02 -6.40
N GLU A 261 -8.90 1.94 -5.71
CA GLU A 261 -9.16 0.61 -6.30
C GLU A 261 -10.35 0.64 -7.25
N MET A 262 -11.45 1.33 -6.90
CA MET A 262 -12.58 1.53 -7.81
C MET A 262 -12.15 2.22 -9.10
N THR A 263 -11.30 3.25 -9.03
CA THR A 263 -10.75 3.93 -10.22
C THR A 263 -9.73 3.08 -11.00
N GLN A 264 -9.20 1.99 -10.44
CA GLN A 264 -8.32 1.04 -11.12
C GLN A 264 -9.08 -0.14 -11.75
N GLY A 265 -10.41 -0.12 -11.74
CA GLY A 265 -11.22 -1.24 -12.24
C GLY A 265 -11.35 -2.41 -11.25
N LEU A 266 -10.85 -2.28 -10.02
CA LEU A 266 -11.07 -3.24 -8.93
C LEU A 266 -12.32 -2.83 -8.14
N THR A 267 -13.46 -2.79 -8.83
CA THR A 267 -14.71 -2.23 -8.30
C THR A 267 -15.27 -3.04 -7.13
N MET A 268 -15.19 -4.38 -7.16
CA MET A 268 -15.74 -5.23 -6.10
C MET A 268 -14.96 -5.11 -4.78
N THR A 269 -13.62 -5.17 -4.82
CA THR A 269 -12.78 -5.00 -3.61
C THR A 269 -12.86 -3.58 -3.08
N GLY A 270 -12.84 -2.59 -3.98
CA GLY A 270 -12.99 -1.18 -3.63
C GLY A 270 -14.36 -0.92 -2.97
N LEU A 271 -15.47 -1.34 -3.59
CA LEU A 271 -16.81 -1.11 -3.06
C LEU A 271 -17.03 -1.79 -1.70
N THR A 272 -16.60 -3.04 -1.55
CA THR A 272 -16.74 -3.78 -0.28
C THR A 272 -15.95 -3.13 0.84
N ARG A 273 -14.72 -2.69 0.57
CA ARG A 273 -13.90 -1.94 1.53
C ARG A 273 -14.49 -0.57 1.86
N PHE A 274 -15.01 0.14 0.86
CA PHE A 274 -15.68 1.43 1.03
C PHE A 274 -16.91 1.29 1.94
N ALA A 275 -17.78 0.32 1.66
CA ALA A 275 -18.98 0.05 2.45
C ALA A 275 -18.63 -0.31 3.90
N LEU A 276 -17.57 -1.11 4.11
CA LEU A 276 -17.11 -1.48 5.45
C LEU A 276 -16.50 -0.30 6.21
N ALA A 277 -15.75 0.58 5.54
CA ALA A 277 -15.23 1.81 6.14
C ALA A 277 -16.35 2.76 6.57
N ILE A 278 -17.40 2.89 5.76
CA ILE A 278 -18.58 3.68 6.09
C ILE A 278 -19.31 3.08 7.29
N LEU A 279 -19.59 1.77 7.26
CA LEU A 279 -20.27 1.07 8.35
C LEU A 279 -19.53 1.26 9.68
N ASN A 280 -18.21 1.07 9.69
CA ASN A 280 -17.42 1.25 10.90
C ASN A 280 -17.39 2.72 11.37
N SER A 281 -17.42 3.68 10.44
CA SER A 281 -17.54 5.11 10.78
C SER A 281 -18.89 5.43 11.45
N PHE A 282 -19.98 4.80 10.99
CA PHE A 282 -21.28 4.88 11.66
C PHE A 282 -21.28 4.23 13.04
N ILE A 283 -20.62 3.08 13.22
CA ILE A 283 -20.47 2.43 14.54
C ILE A 283 -19.72 3.36 15.51
N LEU A 284 -18.67 4.04 15.05
CA LEU A 284 -17.97 5.05 15.83
C LEU A 284 -18.89 6.21 16.22
N ALA A 285 -19.61 6.80 15.25
CA ALA A 285 -20.54 7.90 15.51
C ALA A 285 -21.66 7.51 16.48
N PHE A 286 -22.24 6.31 16.31
CA PHE A 286 -23.26 5.76 17.20
C PHE A 286 -22.75 5.57 18.63
N GLY A 287 -21.53 5.05 18.80
CA GLY A 287 -20.92 4.94 20.12
C GLY A 287 -20.65 6.30 20.77
N VAL A 288 -20.33 7.34 20.00
CA VAL A 288 -20.25 8.71 20.56
C VAL A 288 -21.59 9.19 21.09
N VAL A 289 -22.69 8.98 20.35
CA VAL A 289 -24.04 9.34 20.81
C VAL A 289 -24.41 8.59 22.09
N ILE A 290 -24.13 7.29 22.16
CA ILE A 290 -24.32 6.48 23.38
C ILE A 290 -23.49 7.04 24.55
N GLY A 291 -22.23 7.40 24.32
CA GLY A 291 -21.37 7.97 25.35
C GLY A 291 -21.88 9.32 25.87
N VAL A 292 -22.38 10.18 24.98
CA VAL A 292 -23.04 11.44 25.36
C VAL A 292 -24.30 11.18 26.20
N TRP A 293 -25.11 10.18 25.85
CA TRP A 293 -26.30 9.80 26.63
C TRP A 293 -25.95 9.31 28.03
N PHE A 294 -24.92 8.45 28.14
CA PHE A 294 -24.45 7.94 29.42
C PHE A 294 -23.76 8.97 30.30
N ALA A 295 -23.28 10.08 29.73
CA ALA A 295 -22.80 11.21 30.49
C ALA A 295 -23.97 11.93 31.19
N ALA A 296 -24.36 11.40 32.36
CA ALA A 296 -25.49 11.86 33.17
C ALA A 296 -25.30 13.28 33.73
N TYR A 297 -24.07 13.82 33.72
CA TYR A 297 -23.72 15.10 34.35
C TYR A 297 -23.97 16.34 33.48
N GLY A 298 -24.51 16.20 32.27
CA GLY A 298 -24.65 17.30 31.31
C GLY A 298 -25.91 18.16 31.41
N GLY A 299 -26.89 17.79 32.24
CA GLY A 299 -28.19 18.47 32.27
C GLY A 299 -28.98 18.35 30.94
N PRO A 300 -30.10 19.06 30.81
CA PRO A 300 -30.95 19.00 29.61
C PRO A 300 -30.29 19.63 28.36
N ASN A 301 -29.43 20.63 28.54
CA ASN A 301 -28.86 21.43 27.44
C ASN A 301 -27.52 20.86 26.90
N ARG A 302 -27.15 19.63 27.26
CA ARG A 302 -25.87 19.02 26.85
C ARG A 302 -25.69 18.93 25.35
N PHE A 303 -26.77 18.74 24.59
CA PHE A 303 -26.71 18.66 23.14
C PHE A 303 -26.42 20.02 22.50
N ASP A 304 -26.99 21.09 23.03
CA ASP A 304 -26.75 22.45 22.53
C ASP A 304 -25.28 22.84 22.69
N LEU A 305 -24.67 22.45 23.82
CA LEU A 305 -23.24 22.67 24.07
C LEU A 305 -22.35 21.86 23.13
N ILE A 306 -22.76 20.64 22.75
CA ILE A 306 -22.01 19.79 21.82
C ILE A 306 -22.05 20.35 20.39
N LEU A 307 -23.16 21.00 20.02
CA LEU A 307 -23.35 21.61 18.70
C LEU A 307 -22.64 22.97 18.57
N GLN A 308 -22.14 23.54 19.66
CA GLN A 308 -21.47 24.84 19.65
C GLN A 308 -20.18 24.80 18.81
N GLU A 309 -20.01 25.79 17.93
CA GLU A 309 -18.79 25.93 17.14
C GLU A 309 -17.58 26.30 18.00
N CYS A 310 -16.44 25.70 17.70
CA CYS A 310 -15.20 25.89 18.46
C CYS A 310 -14.45 27.19 18.13
N SER A 311 -15.00 28.02 17.26
CA SER A 311 -14.40 29.28 16.80
C SER A 311 -14.36 30.38 17.88
N ASN A 312 -15.22 30.29 18.90
CA ASN A 312 -15.42 31.34 19.91
C ASN A 312 -14.81 31.01 21.29
N LEU A 313 -13.79 30.15 21.36
CA LEU A 313 -13.22 29.68 22.64
C LEU A 313 -12.10 30.60 23.17
N ASP A 314 -12.11 30.87 24.47
CA ASP A 314 -11.19 31.82 25.15
C ASP A 314 -9.72 31.37 25.17
N TYR A 315 -9.42 30.14 24.73
CA TYR A 315 -8.11 29.50 24.84
C TYR A 315 -7.64 28.81 23.55
N ALA A 316 -8.05 29.33 22.40
CA ALA A 316 -7.55 28.83 21.12
C ALA A 316 -6.01 28.85 21.08
N VAL A 317 -5.41 27.77 20.60
CA VAL A 317 -3.94 27.65 20.53
C VAL A 317 -3.41 28.60 19.45
N ASP A 318 -2.43 29.45 19.81
CA ASP A 318 -1.77 30.34 18.83
C ASP A 318 -1.19 29.48 17.68
N PRO A 319 -1.53 29.79 16.41
CA PRO A 319 -1.03 29.06 15.24
C PRO A 319 0.49 28.84 15.20
N LYS A 320 1.29 29.66 15.91
CA LYS A 320 2.74 29.44 16.04
C LYS A 320 3.09 28.08 16.64
N TRP A 321 2.25 27.56 17.53
CA TRP A 321 2.46 26.24 18.13
C TRP A 321 2.26 25.10 17.14
N PHE A 322 1.58 25.33 16.01
CA PHE A 322 1.44 24.32 14.97
C PHE A 322 2.80 23.93 14.39
N GLY A 323 3.76 24.85 14.35
CA GLY A 323 5.14 24.54 13.94
C GLY A 323 5.82 23.48 14.82
N LEU A 324 5.44 23.38 16.11
CA LEU A 324 5.95 22.38 17.04
C LEU A 324 5.07 21.13 17.10
N LEU A 325 3.75 21.29 17.17
CA LEU A 325 2.80 20.19 17.33
C LEU A 325 2.65 19.36 16.05
N TYR A 326 2.77 20.00 14.87
CA TYR A 326 2.60 19.30 13.60
C TYR A 326 3.67 18.21 13.37
N PRO A 327 4.98 18.47 13.54
CA PRO A 327 5.98 17.41 13.47
C PRO A 327 5.72 16.24 14.43
N ILE A 328 5.16 16.51 15.62
CA ILE A 328 4.86 15.46 16.60
C ILE A 328 3.72 14.56 16.10
N VAL A 329 2.61 15.13 15.60
CA VAL A 329 1.51 14.33 15.03
C VAL A 329 1.96 13.57 13.77
N ALA A 330 2.80 14.20 12.95
CA ALA A 330 3.36 13.62 11.73
C ALA A 330 4.27 12.42 12.03
N ILE A 331 5.17 12.53 13.01
CA ILE A 331 5.98 11.40 13.51
C ILE A 331 5.07 10.33 14.09
N GLY A 332 4.06 10.72 14.88
CA GLY A 332 3.11 9.78 15.45
C GLY A 332 2.39 8.97 14.37
N ALA A 333 2.00 9.61 13.26
CA ALA A 333 1.34 8.96 12.14
C ALA A 333 2.29 7.98 11.42
N LEU A 334 3.57 8.34 11.26
CA LEU A 334 4.59 7.44 10.71
C LEU A 334 4.83 6.22 11.61
N MET A 335 4.91 6.42 12.93
CA MET A 335 5.03 5.34 13.91
C MET A 335 3.82 4.41 13.85
N GLN A 336 2.64 5.00 13.78
CA GLN A 336 1.38 4.26 13.80
C GLN A 336 1.20 3.43 12.52
N MET A 337 1.61 3.96 11.36
CA MET A 337 1.67 3.24 10.07
C MET A 337 2.89 2.33 9.92
N LYS A 338 3.66 2.13 11.01
CA LYS A 338 4.84 1.27 11.08
C LYS A 338 5.88 1.55 9.98
N VAL A 339 6.01 2.82 9.58
CA VAL A 339 7.06 3.27 8.66
C VAL A 339 8.40 3.15 9.38
N SER A 340 9.41 2.55 8.73
CA SER A 340 10.75 2.44 9.33
C SER A 340 11.38 3.81 9.53
N MET A 341 12.13 3.95 10.62
CA MET A 341 12.79 5.21 11.01
C MET A 341 13.71 5.78 9.95
N LYS A 342 14.32 4.90 9.14
CA LYS A 342 15.18 5.30 8.01
C LYS A 342 14.46 6.24 7.03
N TYR A 343 13.13 6.15 6.94
CA TYR A 343 12.33 6.90 5.98
C TYR A 343 11.50 8.03 6.60
N TRP A 344 11.65 8.28 7.91
CA TRP A 344 10.86 9.30 8.59
C TRP A 344 11.13 10.70 8.04
N GLY A 345 12.38 11.08 7.81
CA GLY A 345 12.71 12.41 7.28
C GLY A 345 12.03 12.69 5.94
N ILE A 346 11.97 11.69 5.05
CA ILE A 346 11.30 11.80 3.75
C ILE A 346 9.78 11.89 3.95
N GLY A 347 9.22 11.00 4.77
CA GLY A 347 7.79 11.01 5.09
C GLY A 347 7.33 12.35 5.68
N LEU A 348 8.11 12.93 6.59
CA LEU A 348 7.81 14.22 7.21
C LEU A 348 7.77 15.36 6.20
N ILE A 349 8.71 15.42 5.26
CA ILE A 349 8.71 16.46 4.21
C ILE A 349 7.46 16.35 3.33
N VAL A 350 7.06 15.13 2.97
CA VAL A 350 5.86 14.88 2.16
C VAL A 350 4.60 15.26 2.92
N GLN A 351 4.51 14.89 4.20
CA GLN A 351 3.39 15.26 5.07
C GLN A 351 3.29 16.78 5.27
N LEU A 352 4.41 17.44 5.59
CA LEU A 352 4.49 18.90 5.71
C LEU A 352 4.04 19.61 4.44
N THR A 353 4.40 19.08 3.27
CA THR A 353 3.96 19.63 1.98
C THR A 353 2.45 19.49 1.81
N ALA A 354 1.89 18.34 2.18
CA ALA A 354 0.46 18.09 2.12
C ALA A 354 -0.30 19.03 3.07
N ALA A 355 0.06 19.06 4.36
CA ALA A 355 -0.63 19.89 5.34
C ALA A 355 -0.40 21.38 5.13
N GLY A 356 0.82 21.80 4.75
CA GLY A 356 1.12 23.19 4.41
C GLY A 356 0.31 23.65 3.19
N GLY A 357 0.18 22.79 2.17
CA GLY A 357 -0.68 23.03 1.02
C GLY A 357 -2.15 23.15 1.42
N GLN A 358 -2.65 22.26 2.29
CA GLN A 358 -4.03 22.31 2.78
C GLN A 358 -4.30 23.56 3.60
N TYR A 359 -3.41 23.93 4.53
CA TYR A 359 -3.51 25.14 5.35
C TYR A 359 -3.53 26.41 4.47
N LEU A 360 -2.62 26.50 3.49
CA LEU A 360 -2.56 27.66 2.59
C LEU A 360 -3.87 27.80 1.79
N LEU A 361 -4.38 26.70 1.24
CA LEU A 361 -5.59 26.72 0.41
C LEU A 361 -6.85 26.97 1.23
N ASN A 362 -6.96 26.32 2.38
CA ASN A 362 -8.16 26.39 3.23
C ASN A 362 -8.22 27.68 4.04
N ASP A 363 -7.16 28.01 4.78
CA ASP A 363 -7.21 29.08 5.78
C ASP A 363 -6.78 30.43 5.20
N VAL A 364 -5.76 30.44 4.33
CA VAL A 364 -5.25 31.68 3.74
C VAL A 364 -6.03 32.07 2.49
N TRP A 365 -6.29 31.13 1.58
CA TRP A 365 -6.95 31.40 0.28
C TRP A 365 -8.44 31.09 0.25
N LYS A 366 -8.99 30.50 1.32
CA LYS A 366 -10.42 30.16 1.45
C LYS A 366 -11.00 29.43 0.23
N GLN A 367 -10.21 28.53 -0.34
CA GLN A 367 -10.60 27.72 -1.48
C GLN A 367 -11.64 26.67 -1.07
N PRO A 368 -12.51 26.23 -2.00
CA PRO A 368 -13.50 25.20 -1.70
C PRO A 368 -12.83 23.90 -1.26
N LEU A 369 -13.51 23.14 -0.40
CA LEU A 369 -13.02 21.89 0.18
C LEU A 369 -12.45 20.90 -0.85
N PHE A 370 -13.05 20.84 -2.05
CA PHE A 370 -12.53 20.04 -3.15
C PHE A 370 -11.08 20.42 -3.51
N VAL A 371 -10.83 21.70 -3.79
CA VAL A 371 -9.52 22.21 -4.20
C VAL A 371 -8.51 22.07 -3.07
N SER A 372 -8.94 22.34 -1.83
CA SER A 372 -8.15 22.23 -0.61
C SER A 372 -7.77 20.78 -0.24
N ASN A 373 -8.32 19.77 -0.92
CA ASN A 373 -7.93 18.36 -0.75
C ASN A 373 -7.22 17.79 -1.98
N PHE A 374 -7.72 18.15 -3.17
CA PHE A 374 -7.16 17.75 -4.46
C PHE A 374 -5.71 18.23 -4.64
N LEU A 375 -5.48 19.54 -4.47
CA LEU A 375 -4.19 20.14 -4.80
C LEU A 375 -3.09 19.74 -3.80
N PRO A 376 -3.35 19.63 -2.48
CA PRO A 376 -2.37 19.08 -1.54
C PRO A 376 -2.01 17.62 -1.81
N ALA A 377 -2.99 16.76 -2.18
CA ALA A 377 -2.70 15.38 -2.56
C ALA A 377 -1.81 15.31 -3.83
N PHE A 378 -2.06 16.19 -4.80
CA PHE A 378 -1.22 16.37 -5.98
C PHE A 378 0.20 16.80 -5.60
N MET A 379 0.34 17.85 -4.77
CA MET A 379 1.64 18.37 -4.31
C MET A 379 2.42 17.33 -3.49
N ALA A 380 1.75 16.60 -2.59
CA ALA A 380 2.35 15.52 -1.81
C ALA A 380 2.87 14.40 -2.72
N THR A 381 2.14 14.04 -3.76
CA THR A 381 2.56 13.01 -4.72
C THR A 381 3.79 13.44 -5.51
N LEU A 382 3.84 14.68 -5.98
CA LEU A 382 5.03 15.24 -6.63
C LEU A 382 6.22 15.29 -5.68
N MET A 383 6.01 15.77 -4.45
CA MET A 383 7.07 15.87 -3.44
C MET A 383 7.61 14.48 -3.07
N ALA A 384 6.74 13.48 -2.89
CA ALA A 384 7.15 12.11 -2.62
C ALA A 384 8.05 11.58 -3.74
N HIS A 385 7.68 11.82 -5.01
CA HIS A 385 8.52 11.42 -6.13
C HIS A 385 9.87 12.15 -6.16
N ILE A 386 9.89 13.47 -5.95
CA ILE A 386 11.11 14.28 -5.89
C ILE A 386 12.02 13.77 -4.77
N MET A 387 11.47 13.53 -3.59
CA MET A 387 12.24 13.04 -2.44
C MET A 387 12.79 11.64 -2.67
N ILE A 388 12.04 10.74 -3.30
CA ILE A 388 12.55 9.41 -3.68
C ILE A 388 13.71 9.56 -4.67
N GLN A 389 13.58 10.42 -5.69
CA GLN A 389 14.65 10.67 -6.64
C GLN A 389 15.91 11.25 -5.96
N ILE A 390 15.77 12.28 -5.13
CA ILE A 390 16.87 12.89 -4.38
C ILE A 390 17.54 11.84 -3.47
N THR A 391 16.74 11.03 -2.80
CA THR A 391 17.29 10.03 -1.89
C THR A 391 18.05 8.94 -2.64
N ASN A 392 17.55 8.52 -3.81
CA ASN A 392 18.22 7.56 -4.67
C ASN A 392 19.51 8.13 -5.29
N THR A 393 19.54 9.40 -5.67
CA THR A 393 20.75 10.04 -6.23
C THR A 393 21.83 10.24 -5.17
N LEU A 394 21.44 10.64 -3.96
CA LEU A 394 22.36 10.83 -2.84
C LEU A 394 22.78 9.52 -2.17
N LYS A 395 22.14 8.38 -2.51
CA LYS A 395 22.29 7.09 -1.83
C LYS A 395 22.06 7.19 -0.32
N CYS A 396 21.28 8.18 0.13
CA CYS A 396 21.02 8.45 1.55
C CYS A 396 20.10 7.39 2.18
N SER A 397 19.38 6.62 1.37
CA SER A 397 18.61 5.48 1.86
C SER A 397 18.62 4.33 0.87
N GLU A 398 18.43 3.13 1.38
CA GLU A 398 18.23 1.89 0.62
C GLU A 398 16.82 1.82 0.01
N LEU A 399 16.32 2.94 -0.52
CA LEU A 399 15.06 2.99 -1.28
C LEU A 399 15.25 2.32 -2.65
N ALA A 400 16.35 2.64 -3.35
CA ALA A 400 16.81 1.85 -4.47
C ALA A 400 16.94 0.39 -4.01
N ILE A 401 16.34 -0.55 -4.76
CA ILE A 401 16.59 -1.99 -4.60
C ILE A 401 18.11 -2.10 -4.49
N PRO A 402 18.66 -2.43 -3.31
CA PRO A 402 20.05 -2.78 -3.23
C PRO A 402 20.35 -3.74 -4.36
N ASN A 403 21.56 -3.71 -4.93
CA ASN A 403 22.14 -5.00 -5.23
C ASN A 403 22.17 -5.71 -3.87
N MET A 404 21.12 -6.47 -3.52
CA MET A 404 20.85 -7.03 -2.18
C MET A 404 22.00 -7.93 -1.71
N ALA A 405 23.02 -8.12 -2.56
CA ALA A 405 24.37 -8.58 -2.28
C ALA A 405 24.97 -8.20 -0.91
N TYR A 406 24.57 -7.11 -0.24
CA TYR A 406 25.06 -6.81 1.12
C TYR A 406 24.27 -7.48 2.25
N LEU A 407 22.94 -7.51 2.22
CA LEU A 407 22.16 -8.39 3.12
C LEU A 407 22.47 -9.87 2.83
N PHE A 408 22.78 -10.19 1.58
CA PHE A 408 23.21 -11.51 1.15
C PHE A 408 24.69 -11.81 1.36
N LYS A 409 25.55 -10.84 1.68
CA LYS A 409 26.97 -11.12 1.92
C LYS A 409 27.15 -11.93 3.20
N ASP A 410 26.35 -11.64 4.22
CA ASP A 410 26.34 -12.38 5.48
C ASP A 410 25.60 -13.72 5.35
N TYR A 411 24.56 -13.79 4.51
CA TYR A 411 23.86 -15.04 4.22
C TYR A 411 24.71 -16.01 3.38
N LYS A 412 25.33 -15.51 2.31
CA LYS A 412 26.26 -16.27 1.45
C LYS A 412 27.52 -16.71 2.19
N LYS A 413 27.91 -15.99 3.26
CA LYS A 413 28.98 -16.42 4.19
C LYS A 413 28.53 -17.52 5.15
N ARG A 414 27.22 -17.69 5.39
CA ARG A 414 26.65 -18.80 6.19
C ARG A 414 26.25 -20.03 5.37
N GLN A 415 26.02 -19.88 4.06
CA GLN A 415 25.40 -20.92 3.22
C GLN A 415 26.33 -21.46 2.12
N SER A 416 27.59 -21.77 2.44
CA SER A 416 28.56 -22.32 1.47
C SER A 416 28.23 -23.73 0.93
N ILE A 417 26.99 -24.21 1.05
CA ILE A 417 26.47 -25.38 0.35
C ILE A 417 25.57 -24.83 -0.76
N ARG A 418 26.19 -24.47 -1.88
CA ARG A 418 25.49 -24.08 -3.10
C ARG A 418 24.92 -25.34 -3.74
N VAL A 419 23.60 -25.50 -3.71
CA VAL A 419 22.92 -26.36 -4.69
C VAL A 419 22.82 -25.51 -5.96
N GLU A 420 23.73 -25.74 -6.90
CA GLU A 420 23.60 -25.17 -8.24
C GLU A 420 22.42 -25.89 -8.91
N LEU A 421 21.26 -25.23 -8.92
CA LEU A 421 20.16 -25.65 -9.79
C LEU A 421 20.70 -25.66 -11.22
N PRO A 422 20.51 -26.75 -11.98
CA PRO A 422 20.94 -26.80 -13.37
C PRO A 422 20.18 -25.71 -14.11
N VAL A 423 20.89 -24.63 -14.44
CA VAL A 423 20.38 -23.60 -15.35
C VAL A 423 20.01 -24.35 -16.63
N ARG A 424 18.70 -24.49 -16.83
CA ARG A 424 18.11 -25.21 -17.96
C ARG A 424 18.83 -24.75 -19.21
N ASN A 425 19.55 -25.68 -19.85
CA ASN A 425 20.22 -25.44 -21.12
C ASN A 425 19.13 -25.07 -22.15
N LEU A 426 18.86 -23.77 -22.27
CA LEU A 426 17.97 -23.15 -23.26
C LEU A 426 18.40 -23.46 -24.71
N SER A 427 19.52 -24.16 -24.91
CA SER A 427 19.97 -24.69 -26.19
C SER A 427 19.00 -25.71 -26.79
N LYS A 428 18.17 -26.42 -26.03
CA LYS A 428 17.15 -27.33 -26.60
C LYS A 428 15.89 -26.65 -27.13
N TYR A 429 15.67 -25.37 -26.82
CA TYR A 429 14.58 -24.56 -27.41
C TYR A 429 15.04 -23.69 -28.59
N LYS A 430 16.31 -23.77 -29.00
CA LYS A 430 16.86 -22.94 -30.09
C LYS A 430 16.47 -23.38 -31.50
N HIS A 431 15.71 -24.47 -31.67
CA HIS A 431 15.33 -24.96 -33.00
C HIS A 431 13.90 -24.65 -33.45
N TYR A 432 13.13 -23.87 -32.67
CA TYR A 432 11.85 -23.32 -33.14
C TYR A 432 11.91 -21.78 -33.18
N ASN A 433 11.80 -21.25 -34.40
CA ASN A 433 11.72 -19.83 -34.80
C ASN A 433 12.98 -18.96 -34.69
N LYS A 434 13.82 -19.06 -35.73
CA LYS A 434 14.81 -18.06 -36.14
C LYS A 434 14.25 -17.04 -37.15
N SER A 435 12.96 -16.68 -37.05
CA SER A 435 12.31 -15.73 -37.97
C SER A 435 11.27 -14.84 -37.27
N LYS A 436 11.76 -13.88 -36.49
CA LYS A 436 11.29 -12.47 -36.45
C LYS A 436 12.03 -11.76 -35.31
N PRO A 437 12.45 -10.50 -35.49
CA PRO A 437 12.89 -9.69 -34.36
C PRO A 437 11.80 -9.74 -33.29
N SER A 438 12.20 -10.00 -32.04
CA SER A 438 11.30 -10.10 -30.89
C SER A 438 10.18 -9.09 -31.03
N ALA A 439 8.95 -9.58 -31.28
CA ALA A 439 7.79 -8.72 -31.27
C ALA A 439 7.83 -8.00 -29.91
N ARG A 440 7.97 -6.67 -29.94
CA ARG A 440 7.77 -5.86 -28.75
C ARG A 440 6.40 -6.27 -28.25
N ILE A 441 6.39 -6.92 -27.09
CA ILE A 441 5.15 -7.31 -26.42
C ILE A 441 4.47 -5.98 -26.07
N ASN A 442 3.46 -5.63 -26.84
CA ASN A 442 2.63 -4.47 -26.57
C ASN A 442 1.63 -4.88 -25.49
N PHE A 443 1.69 -4.15 -24.38
CA PHE A 443 0.84 -4.36 -23.23
C PHE A 443 -0.51 -3.69 -23.48
N GLN A 444 -1.59 -4.44 -23.28
CA GLN A 444 -2.95 -3.89 -23.24
C GLN A 444 -3.34 -3.74 -21.76
N ASP A 445 -3.53 -2.50 -21.30
CA ASP A 445 -4.05 -2.21 -19.96
C ASP A 445 -5.54 -1.88 -20.11
N SER A 446 -6.41 -2.77 -19.65
CA SER A 446 -7.87 -2.62 -19.69
C SER A 446 -8.41 -1.73 -18.56
N GLY A 447 -7.76 -0.58 -18.35
CA GLY A 447 -8.16 0.39 -17.33
C GLY A 447 -8.92 1.56 -17.93
N TRP A 448 -10.26 1.58 -17.80
CA TRP A 448 -11.29 2.65 -17.94
C TRP A 448 -11.21 3.71 -19.07
N ALA A 449 -10.07 3.92 -19.74
CA ALA A 449 -9.93 4.62 -21.00
C ALA A 449 -10.15 3.67 -22.21
N ASP A 450 -10.76 2.51 -21.97
CA ASP A 450 -11.22 1.57 -22.99
C ASP A 450 -12.49 2.08 -23.70
N THR A 451 -12.50 3.36 -24.05
CA THR A 451 -13.38 3.90 -25.08
C THR A 451 -12.76 3.56 -26.44
N GLY A 452 -12.65 2.28 -26.79
CA GLY A 452 -12.47 1.79 -28.16
C GLY A 452 -11.23 2.25 -28.95
N LEU A 453 -10.29 2.98 -28.33
CA LEU A 453 -9.01 3.32 -28.96
C LEU A 453 -8.00 2.23 -28.61
N SER A 454 -7.95 1.22 -29.48
CA SER A 454 -6.85 0.27 -29.65
C SER A 454 -5.50 1.00 -29.49
N THR A 455 -4.94 1.00 -28.28
CA THR A 455 -3.66 1.62 -27.96
C THR A 455 -2.55 0.58 -28.09
N ASP A 456 -2.38 0.06 -29.31
CA ASP A 456 -1.32 -0.86 -29.75
C ASP A 456 0.10 -0.22 -29.75
N GLY A 457 0.37 0.74 -28.88
CA GLY A 457 1.60 1.54 -28.90
C GLY A 457 2.09 2.08 -27.55
N TYR A 458 1.38 1.84 -26.44
CA TYR A 458 1.93 2.21 -25.13
C TYR A 458 2.92 1.17 -24.66
N VAL A 459 4.22 1.46 -24.83
CA VAL A 459 5.30 0.71 -24.20
C VAL A 459 5.18 0.89 -22.69
N ARG A 460 4.61 -0.13 -22.01
CA ARG A 460 4.53 -0.17 -20.55
C ARG A 460 5.95 -0.22 -20.01
N ASN A 461 6.37 0.85 -19.36
CA ASN A 461 7.69 0.90 -18.76
C ASN A 461 7.64 0.19 -17.40
N GLU A 462 8.09 -1.07 -17.36
CA GLU A 462 8.13 -1.91 -16.14
C GLU A 462 8.82 -1.19 -14.98
N LYS A 463 9.88 -0.40 -15.26
CA LYS A 463 10.55 0.44 -14.25
C LYS A 463 9.64 1.47 -13.57
N PHE A 464 8.56 1.89 -14.23
CA PHE A 464 7.62 2.87 -13.69
C PHE A 464 6.64 2.24 -12.70
N GLN A 465 6.32 0.94 -12.82
CA GLN A 465 5.46 0.27 -11.84
C GLN A 465 6.19 0.08 -10.49
N TYR A 466 7.50 -0.13 -10.53
CA TYR A 466 8.31 -0.39 -9.35
C TYR A 466 8.50 0.84 -8.46
N GLN A 467 8.69 2.01 -9.08
CA GLN A 467 8.69 3.30 -8.39
C GLN A 467 7.36 3.62 -7.70
N ARG A 468 6.24 2.98 -8.09
CA ARG A 468 4.94 3.22 -7.45
C ARG A 468 4.88 2.63 -6.04
N SER A 469 5.50 1.48 -5.77
CA SER A 469 5.43 0.86 -4.44
C SER A 469 6.09 1.74 -3.37
N ASP A 470 7.31 2.22 -3.64
CA ASP A 470 8.01 3.19 -2.78
C ASP A 470 7.27 4.52 -2.66
N LEU A 471 6.64 4.97 -3.76
CA LEU A 471 5.80 6.18 -3.73
C LEU A 471 4.63 6.01 -2.76
N TRP A 472 3.85 4.93 -2.89
CA TRP A 472 2.70 4.68 -2.01
C TRP A 472 3.10 4.54 -0.55
N PHE A 473 4.23 3.88 -0.27
CA PHE A 473 4.78 3.75 1.07
C PHE A 473 4.99 5.11 1.76
N ILE A 474 5.51 6.10 1.03
CA ILE A 474 5.78 7.44 1.57
C ILE A 474 4.54 8.34 1.52
N LEU A 475 3.68 8.13 0.52
CA LEU A 475 2.52 8.97 0.24
C LEU A 475 1.32 8.68 1.15
N ILE A 476 1.06 7.41 1.50
CA ILE A 476 -0.11 7.02 2.32
C ILE A 476 -0.19 7.78 3.65
N PRO A 477 0.90 7.93 4.43
CA PRO A 477 0.87 8.75 5.65
C PRO A 477 0.42 10.19 5.41
N ALA A 478 0.86 10.82 4.32
CA ALA A 478 0.48 12.18 3.98
C ALA A 478 -0.98 12.29 3.53
N LEU A 479 -1.47 11.36 2.72
CA LEU A 479 -2.87 11.32 2.30
C LEU A 479 -3.82 11.09 3.47
N TYR A 480 -3.41 10.25 4.43
CA TYR A 480 -4.19 10.02 5.64
C TYR A 480 -4.33 11.28 6.49
N LEU A 481 -3.25 12.07 6.61
CA LEU A 481 -3.22 13.34 7.34
C LEU A 481 -3.97 14.48 6.65
N LEU A 482 -4.40 14.32 5.39
CA LEU A 482 -5.37 15.24 4.76
C LEU A 482 -6.80 15.04 5.29
N VAL A 483 -6.98 14.14 6.26
CA VAL A 483 -8.16 13.94 7.11
C VAL A 483 -9.48 13.62 6.37
N PRO A 484 -9.50 12.75 5.34
CA PRO A 484 -10.75 12.41 4.64
C PRO A 484 -11.77 11.73 5.56
N GLY A 485 -11.29 10.90 6.51
CA GLY A 485 -12.15 10.16 7.44
C GLY A 485 -12.89 11.04 8.46
N SER A 486 -12.31 12.18 8.88
CA SER A 486 -12.95 13.03 9.90
C SER A 486 -14.21 13.70 9.38
N SER A 487 -14.21 14.04 8.10
CA SER A 487 -15.35 14.69 7.46
C SER A 487 -16.50 13.69 7.33
N VAL A 488 -16.21 12.44 6.92
CA VAL A 488 -17.19 11.33 6.92
C VAL A 488 -17.83 11.18 8.29
N TRP A 489 -17.00 11.07 9.33
CA TRP A 489 -17.49 10.88 10.69
C TRP A 489 -18.27 12.09 11.21
N ARG A 490 -17.77 13.32 10.98
CA ARG A 490 -18.41 14.55 11.45
C ARG A 490 -19.82 14.66 10.89
N ILE A 491 -19.97 14.40 9.59
CA ILE A 491 -21.27 14.41 8.93
C ILE A 491 -22.17 13.29 9.46
N ALA A 492 -21.66 12.06 9.62
CA ALA A 492 -22.43 10.95 10.19
C ALA A 492 -22.91 11.26 11.62
N PHE A 493 -22.05 11.82 12.46
CA PHE A 493 -22.37 12.25 13.82
C PHE A 493 -23.48 13.30 13.84
N PHE A 494 -23.32 14.41 13.10
CA PHE A 494 -24.34 15.47 13.06
C PHE A 494 -25.66 14.98 12.46
N SER A 495 -25.63 14.07 11.47
CA SER A 495 -26.84 13.47 10.93
C SER A 495 -27.62 12.68 11.99
N ILE A 496 -26.94 11.87 12.80
CA ILE A 496 -27.58 11.12 13.89
C ILE A 496 -28.11 12.10 14.96
N VAL A 497 -27.31 13.07 15.39
CA VAL A 497 -27.72 14.02 16.44
C VAL A 497 -28.93 14.85 15.98
N SER A 498 -28.92 15.39 14.76
CA SER A 498 -30.04 16.16 14.22
C SER A 498 -31.33 15.33 14.17
N SER A 499 -31.26 14.05 13.77
CA SER A 499 -32.44 13.17 13.76
C SER A 499 -33.07 12.95 15.13
N THR A 500 -32.30 13.11 16.22
CA THR A 500 -32.81 12.93 17.58
C THR A 500 -33.53 14.15 18.14
N ASN A 501 -33.33 15.34 17.55
CA ASN A 501 -33.83 16.60 18.08
C ASN A 501 -35.27 16.96 17.64
N GLY A 502 -35.92 16.15 16.81
CA GLY A 502 -37.36 16.27 16.49
C GLY A 502 -37.79 17.57 15.78
N GLY A 503 -36.86 18.45 15.42
CA GLY A 503 -37.11 19.64 14.61
C GLY A 503 -37.15 19.23 13.14
N GLY A 504 -38.33 19.31 12.52
CA GLY A 504 -38.65 18.79 11.17
C GLY A 504 -37.99 19.49 9.98
N ASP A 505 -36.79 20.04 10.14
CA ASP A 505 -35.98 20.55 9.03
C ASP A 505 -35.05 19.42 8.55
N ASP A 506 -35.64 18.37 7.98
CA ASP A 506 -34.99 17.13 7.50
C ASP A 506 -34.07 17.35 6.27
N GLU A 507 -33.78 18.60 5.91
CA GLU A 507 -33.02 18.94 4.70
C GLU A 507 -31.50 18.90 4.90
N PHE A 508 -31.00 18.58 6.11
CA PHE A 508 -29.61 18.16 6.31
C PHE A 508 -29.41 16.72 5.80
N SER A 509 -29.56 16.63 4.49
CA SER A 509 -29.82 15.44 3.70
C SER A 509 -28.62 14.49 3.70
N THR A 510 -28.89 13.19 3.68
CA THR A 510 -27.95 12.13 3.28
C THR A 510 -27.18 12.45 2.00
N GLN A 511 -27.71 13.37 1.17
CA GLN A 511 -27.04 13.95 0.02
C GLN A 511 -25.83 14.82 0.38
N ALA A 512 -25.89 15.62 1.45
CA ALA A 512 -24.74 16.38 1.95
C ALA A 512 -23.64 15.45 2.47
N LEU A 513 -24.04 14.32 3.10
CA LEU A 513 -23.14 13.25 3.52
C LEU A 513 -22.43 12.63 2.32
N LEU A 514 -23.17 12.12 1.34
CA LEU A 514 -22.59 11.50 0.17
C LEU A 514 -21.72 12.51 -0.60
N SER A 515 -22.20 13.74 -0.77
CA SER A 515 -21.48 14.81 -1.46
C SER A 515 -20.16 15.14 -0.79
N GLY A 516 -20.13 15.43 0.52
CA GLY A 516 -18.88 15.77 1.23
C GLY A 516 -17.85 14.64 1.19
N ILE A 517 -18.31 13.40 1.39
CA ILE A 517 -17.49 12.20 1.36
C ILE A 517 -16.87 11.99 -0.02
N PHE A 518 -17.70 12.02 -1.07
CA PHE A 518 -17.22 11.85 -2.43
C PHE A 518 -16.32 13.01 -2.87
N ILE A 519 -16.65 14.26 -2.53
CA ILE A 519 -15.83 15.42 -2.90
C ILE A 519 -14.41 15.32 -2.34
N ILE A 520 -14.27 14.99 -1.04
CA ILE A 520 -12.96 14.91 -0.40
C ILE A 520 -12.18 13.69 -0.91
N GLY A 521 -12.80 12.52 -0.91
CA GLY A 521 -12.15 11.28 -1.35
C GLY A 521 -11.79 11.28 -2.84
N ILE A 522 -12.73 11.63 -3.71
CA ILE A 522 -12.50 11.73 -5.15
C ILE A 522 -11.49 12.83 -5.44
N GLY A 523 -11.56 13.98 -4.74
CA GLY A 523 -10.58 15.05 -4.88
C GLY A 523 -9.15 14.57 -4.64
N GLN A 524 -8.91 13.85 -3.55
CA GLN A 524 -7.58 13.28 -3.26
C GLN A 524 -7.16 12.23 -4.31
N VAL A 525 -8.06 11.34 -4.73
CA VAL A 525 -7.76 10.33 -5.76
C VAL A 525 -7.43 10.97 -7.11
N ILE A 526 -8.19 11.98 -7.53
CA ILE A 526 -7.90 12.77 -8.75
C ILE A 526 -6.55 13.46 -8.61
N GLY A 527 -6.24 14.02 -7.43
CA GLY A 527 -4.95 14.68 -7.12
C GLY A 527 -3.78 13.74 -7.34
N VAL A 528 -3.82 12.56 -6.74
CA VAL A 528 -2.78 11.53 -6.89
C VAL A 528 -2.66 11.07 -8.34
N ARG A 529 -3.79 10.83 -9.03
CA ARG A 529 -3.80 10.39 -10.43
C ARG A 529 -3.21 11.43 -11.38
N LEU A 530 -3.64 12.68 -11.26
CA LEU A 530 -3.10 13.76 -12.08
C LEU A 530 -1.61 13.95 -11.84
N ALA A 531 -1.15 13.88 -10.59
CA ALA A 531 0.28 13.95 -10.29
C ALA A 531 1.07 12.80 -10.93
N LEU A 532 0.58 11.56 -10.79
CA LEU A 532 1.19 10.39 -11.43
C LEU A 532 1.26 10.54 -12.95
N SER A 533 0.19 11.02 -13.59
CA SER A 533 0.15 11.28 -15.04
C SER A 533 1.12 12.38 -15.44
N SER A 534 1.19 13.48 -14.68
CA SER A 534 2.14 14.57 -14.91
C SER A 534 3.59 14.09 -14.80
N LEU A 535 3.89 13.19 -13.85
CA LEU A 535 5.21 12.58 -13.71
C LEU A 535 5.60 11.73 -14.92
N VAL A 536 4.66 10.93 -15.47
CA VAL A 536 4.89 10.16 -16.71
C VAL A 536 5.23 11.10 -17.86
N VAL A 537 4.40 12.13 -18.07
CA VAL A 537 4.60 13.13 -19.14
C VAL A 537 5.96 13.82 -19.00
N PHE A 538 6.32 14.23 -17.78
CA PHE A 538 7.61 14.87 -17.51
C PHE A 538 8.80 13.95 -17.78
N GLN A 539 8.69 12.66 -17.44
CA GLN A 539 9.75 11.69 -17.71
C GLN A 539 9.93 11.43 -19.21
N GLU A 540 8.84 11.32 -19.97
CA GLU A 540 8.92 11.19 -21.44
C GLU A 540 9.49 12.45 -22.08
N PHE A 541 9.09 13.63 -21.61
CA PHE A 541 9.66 14.90 -22.05
C PHE A 541 11.19 14.92 -21.80
N LYS A 542 11.64 14.57 -20.60
CA LYS A 542 13.08 14.48 -20.27
C LYS A 542 13.83 13.53 -21.20
N ARG A 543 13.25 12.39 -21.59
CA ARG A 543 13.86 11.46 -22.56
C ARG A 543 13.99 12.07 -23.94
N CYS A 544 12.95 12.73 -24.44
CA CYS A 544 12.99 13.41 -25.73
C CYS A 544 14.11 14.47 -25.80
N PHE A 545 14.30 15.24 -24.73
CA PHE A 545 15.39 16.23 -24.66
C PHE A 545 16.78 15.59 -24.52
N SER A 546 16.90 14.51 -23.74
CA SER A 546 18.16 13.79 -23.62
C SER A 546 18.58 13.10 -24.92
N SER A 547 17.63 12.64 -25.73
CA SER A 547 17.93 11.99 -27.01
C SER A 547 18.50 12.95 -28.06
N LYS A 548 18.14 14.24 -28.00
CA LYS A 548 18.67 15.27 -28.92
C LYS A 548 20.12 15.66 -28.63
N LYS A 549 20.65 15.29 -27.46
CA LYS A 549 22.02 15.62 -27.03
C LYS A 549 23.02 14.49 -27.27
N LYS A 550 22.64 13.41 -27.97
CA LYS A 550 23.64 12.49 -28.53
C LYS A 550 24.37 13.25 -29.61
N ASP A 551 25.65 13.52 -29.38
CA ASP A 551 26.54 14.26 -30.26
C ASP A 551 26.37 13.79 -31.72
N PRO A 552 26.48 14.71 -32.70
CA PRO A 552 26.51 14.32 -34.10
C PRO A 552 27.55 13.22 -34.20
N VAL A 553 27.10 12.05 -34.67
CA VAL A 553 27.93 10.86 -34.88
C VAL A 553 29.23 11.35 -35.49
N GLU A 554 30.31 11.30 -34.70
CA GLU A 554 31.66 11.53 -35.18
C GLU A 554 31.80 10.50 -36.31
N GLU A 555 31.74 10.96 -37.56
CA GLU A 555 31.85 10.11 -38.74
C GLU A 555 33.12 9.30 -38.54
N SER A 556 32.95 8.02 -38.18
CA SER A 556 34.06 7.10 -38.05
C SER A 556 34.82 7.17 -39.38
N PRO A 557 36.12 7.46 -39.37
CA PRO A 557 36.89 7.64 -40.60
C PRO A 557 36.67 6.43 -41.51
N PRO A 558 36.53 6.63 -42.83
CA PRO A 558 36.19 5.56 -43.76
C PRO A 558 37.17 4.41 -43.57
N MET A 559 36.62 3.28 -43.12
CA MET A 559 37.36 2.04 -42.92
C MET A 559 37.82 1.56 -44.30
N SER A 560 39.07 1.87 -44.66
CA SER A 560 39.71 1.34 -45.85
C SER A 560 39.79 -0.17 -45.73
N ARG A 561 38.94 -0.90 -46.45
CA ARG A 561 39.01 -2.36 -46.54
C ARG A 561 38.95 -2.81 -47.99
N SER A 562 40.13 -2.96 -48.57
CA SER A 562 40.40 -3.87 -49.69
C SER A 562 40.63 -5.28 -49.12
N GLU A 563 39.59 -6.08 -48.97
CA GLU A 563 39.72 -7.54 -48.83
C GLU A 563 38.53 -8.17 -49.57
N SER A 564 38.83 -8.66 -50.77
CA SER A 564 37.96 -9.44 -51.63
C SER A 564 37.55 -10.75 -50.95
N PHE A 565 36.28 -10.85 -50.58
CA PHE A 565 35.66 -12.14 -50.23
C PHE A 565 35.23 -12.86 -51.51
N GLU A 566 35.81 -14.03 -51.71
CA GLU A 566 35.50 -14.98 -52.77
C GLU A 566 34.12 -15.61 -52.51
N ILE A 567 33.23 -15.51 -53.51
CA ILE A 567 31.86 -16.04 -53.45
C ILE A 567 31.93 -17.54 -53.72
N VAL A 568 31.79 -18.35 -52.67
CA VAL A 568 31.53 -19.79 -52.80
C VAL A 568 30.07 -19.96 -53.23
N LYS A 569 29.86 -20.47 -54.45
CA LYS A 569 28.55 -20.86 -54.98
C LYS A 569 27.96 -22.02 -54.16
N PRO A 570 26.69 -21.95 -53.74
CA PRO A 570 26.02 -23.10 -53.14
C PRO A 570 25.68 -24.16 -54.21
N GLU A 571 26.06 -25.41 -53.94
CA GLU A 571 25.63 -26.58 -54.69
C GLU A 571 24.13 -26.84 -54.45
N THR A 572 23.38 -26.94 -55.54
CA THR A 572 21.98 -27.39 -55.58
C THR A 572 21.91 -28.90 -55.33
N PRO A 573 21.05 -29.38 -54.42
CA PRO A 573 20.80 -30.81 -54.25
C PRO A 573 20.01 -31.37 -55.45
N PRO A 574 20.23 -32.64 -55.83
CA PRO A 574 19.54 -33.27 -56.94
C PRO A 574 18.06 -33.53 -56.60
N PHE A 575 17.19 -33.06 -57.49
CA PHE A 575 15.80 -33.48 -57.60
C PHE A 575 15.77 -34.99 -57.87
N LYS A 576 15.03 -35.74 -57.04
CA LYS A 576 14.59 -37.10 -57.39
C LYS A 576 13.26 -36.97 -58.09
N ASP A 577 13.23 -37.42 -59.34
CA ASP A 577 12.01 -37.66 -60.09
C ASP A 577 11.25 -38.83 -59.46
N GLU A 578 9.99 -38.60 -59.09
CA GLU A 578 9.02 -39.66 -58.83
C GLU A 578 8.33 -39.99 -60.15
N ASP A 579 8.45 -41.26 -60.56
CA ASP A 579 7.75 -41.85 -61.70
C ASP A 579 6.23 -41.86 -61.47
N PRO A 580 5.40 -41.67 -62.53
CA PRO A 580 3.99 -41.94 -62.47
C PRO A 580 3.68 -43.27 -63.18
N GLU A 581 3.37 -44.34 -62.44
CA GLU A 581 2.60 -45.46 -62.98
C GLU A 581 1.62 -46.05 -61.95
N THR A 582 0.37 -46.15 -62.42
CA THR A 582 -0.79 -46.97 -61.96
C THR A 582 -1.56 -46.62 -60.69
#